data_AF-A0A1Y2REU9-F1
#
_entry.id   AF-A0A1Y2REU9-F1
#
_cell.length_a   1.000
_cell.length_b   1.000
_cell.length_c   1.000
_cell.angle_alpha   90.00
_cell.angle_beta   90.00
_cell.angle_gamma   90.00
#
_symmetry.space_group_name_H-M   'P 1'
#
loop_
_entity.id
_entity.type
_entity.pdbx_description
1 polymer ?
#
loop_
_entity_poly.entity_id
_entity_poly.type
_entity_poly.pdbx_seq_one_letter_code
_entity_poly.pdbx_strand_id
1 'polypeptide(L)'
;MKTKFILSTCLLLLLQSAISQTAGSNNNWTVTDRSDFIRECITSAGQNMNVDSATSYCNCMLPKVEAKYPKIEDAGNLTAEVLATPEWKKMIADCMQSWTNKDKADFIRECIATAKQSLGEEKASFYCNCMQVKVEEKYPTVEEAGKITDSELQSESFQKMIKDCMGGWTGAEKTVFTNDCIKEAKKTMSDLKARNYCDCALSKIELRLPVFSEAQYLIPDKINSPYWKQILLDCNK
;
A
#
# COMPACT_ATOMS: atom_id res chain seq x y z
N MET A 1 29.85 22.92 11.04
CA MET A 1 28.88 22.88 12.16
C MET A 1 28.42 21.44 12.34
N LYS A 2 28.62 20.84 13.51
CA LYS A 2 28.19 19.48 13.84
C LYS A 2 26.85 19.57 14.55
N THR A 3 25.74 19.33 13.85
CA THR A 3 24.40 19.31 14.43
C THR A 3 24.25 18.00 15.21
N LYS A 4 24.13 18.10 16.53
CA LYS A 4 23.88 16.95 17.41
C LYS A 4 22.42 16.50 17.22
N PHE A 5 22.24 15.27 16.76
CA PHE A 5 20.96 14.57 16.68
C PHE A 5 20.38 14.41 18.11
N ILE A 6 19.27 15.07 18.41
CA ILE A 6 18.50 14.87 19.65
C ILE A 6 17.33 13.95 19.28
N LEU A 7 17.51 12.64 19.47
CA LEU A 7 16.52 11.61 19.13
C LEU A 7 16.13 10.80 20.38
N SER A 8 16.04 11.46 21.55
CA SER A 8 16.19 10.76 22.84
C SER A 8 15.01 10.82 23.82
N THR A 9 13.84 11.41 23.53
CA THR A 9 12.86 11.64 24.62
C THR A 9 11.38 11.31 24.35
N CYS A 10 11.01 10.71 23.22
CA CYS A 10 9.58 10.48 22.92
C CYS A 10 9.02 9.08 23.24
N LEU A 11 9.85 8.08 23.56
CA LEU A 11 9.42 6.67 23.58
C LEU A 11 8.87 6.14 24.93
N LEU A 12 8.59 7.00 25.92
CA LEU A 12 8.37 6.58 27.32
C LEU A 12 6.93 6.72 27.86
N LEU A 13 5.91 6.97 27.01
CA LEU A 13 4.56 7.32 27.51
C LEU A 13 3.36 6.46 27.05
N LEU A 14 3.55 5.29 26.43
CA LEU A 14 2.41 4.49 25.94
C LEU A 14 2.33 3.08 26.53
N LEU A 15 2.15 2.98 27.85
CA LEU A 15 1.79 1.73 28.52
C LEU A 15 0.66 2.00 29.52
N GLN A 16 -0.59 1.99 29.02
CA GLN A 16 -1.78 1.48 29.73
C GLN A 16 -3.08 1.71 28.91
N SER A 17 -3.47 0.71 28.10
CA SER A 17 -4.90 0.37 27.94
C SER A 17 -5.07 -0.98 27.24
N ALA A 18 -6.01 -1.75 27.76
CA ALA A 18 -6.20 -3.18 27.55
C ALA A 18 -7.11 -3.54 26.35
N ILE A 19 -6.69 -4.62 25.65
CA ILE A 19 -7.45 -5.74 25.07
C ILE A 19 -8.58 -5.44 24.06
N SER A 20 -8.36 -5.87 22.81
CA SER A 20 -9.28 -6.78 22.09
C SER A 20 -8.49 -7.59 21.06
N GLN A 21 -8.37 -8.90 21.31
CA GLN A 21 -7.70 -9.86 20.43
C GLN A 21 -8.66 -10.32 19.33
N THR A 22 -8.28 -10.14 18.06
CA THR A 22 -8.84 -10.90 16.94
C THR A 22 -7.74 -11.78 16.36
N ALA A 23 -7.97 -13.08 16.38
CA ALA A 23 -7.04 -14.10 15.92
C ALA A 23 -6.81 -13.99 14.40
N GLY A 24 -5.54 -14.03 13.98
CA GLY A 24 -5.19 -14.17 12.57
C GLY A 24 -3.86 -13.56 12.13
N SER A 25 -2.87 -13.46 13.01
CA SER A 25 -1.45 -13.26 12.70
C SER A 25 -0.69 -13.39 14.03
N ASN A 26 0.50 -14.00 14.06
CA ASN A 26 1.29 -14.14 15.28
C ASN A 26 1.90 -12.80 15.78
N ASN A 27 1.47 -11.65 15.25
CA ASN A 27 1.87 -10.33 15.72
C ASN A 27 0.83 -9.78 16.72
N ASN A 28 1.30 -9.38 17.90
CA ASN A 28 0.48 -8.83 18.98
C ASN A 28 0.11 -7.35 18.78
N TRP A 29 0.48 -6.77 17.64
CA TRP A 29 0.17 -5.37 17.33
C TRP A 29 -1.34 -5.20 17.14
N THR A 30 -1.94 -4.26 17.87
CA THR A 30 -3.32 -3.84 17.69
C THR A 30 -3.45 -2.80 16.56
N VAL A 31 -4.68 -2.46 16.18
CA VAL A 31 -4.92 -1.34 15.24
C VAL A 31 -4.45 -0.02 15.84
N THR A 32 -4.65 0.17 17.15
CA THR A 32 -4.22 1.35 17.89
C THR A 32 -2.69 1.48 17.87
N ASP A 33 -1.96 0.39 18.17
CA ASP A 33 -0.48 0.41 18.17
C ASP A 33 0.10 0.82 16.82
N ARG A 34 -0.47 0.30 15.73
CA ARG A 34 -0.07 0.65 14.36
C ARG A 34 -0.33 2.13 14.07
N SER A 35 -1.51 2.62 14.44
CA SER A 35 -1.87 4.02 14.24
C SER A 35 -0.97 4.96 15.04
N ASP A 36 -0.64 4.60 16.26
CA ASP A 36 0.24 5.38 17.14
C ASP A 36 1.68 5.38 16.60
N PHE A 37 2.21 4.22 16.20
CA PHE A 37 3.51 4.11 15.54
C PHE A 37 3.60 5.00 14.30
N ILE A 38 2.60 4.94 13.40
CA ILE A 38 2.58 5.75 12.18
C ILE A 38 2.55 7.25 12.52
N ARG A 39 1.70 7.67 13.46
CA ARG A 39 1.59 9.07 13.88
C ARG A 39 2.92 9.60 14.44
N GLU A 40 3.56 8.85 15.33
CA GLU A 40 4.84 9.22 15.94
C GLU A 40 5.98 9.22 14.92
N CYS A 41 6.02 8.20 14.06
CA CYS A 41 6.97 8.11 12.97
C CYS A 41 6.84 9.32 12.04
N ILE A 42 5.63 9.69 11.61
CA ILE A 42 5.40 10.85 10.72
C ILE A 42 5.84 12.14 11.42
N THR A 43 5.53 12.30 12.70
CA THR A 43 5.92 13.48 13.49
C THR A 43 7.45 13.62 13.56
N SER A 44 8.16 12.50 13.77
CA SER A 44 9.63 12.47 13.84
C SER A 44 10.28 12.65 12.47
N ALA A 45 9.87 11.88 11.47
CA ALA A 45 10.39 11.95 10.11
C ALA A 45 10.09 13.31 9.46
N GLY A 46 8.92 13.89 9.74
CA GLY A 46 8.47 15.20 9.26
C GLY A 46 9.36 16.37 9.70
N GLN A 47 10.28 16.16 10.64
CA GLN A 47 11.31 17.17 10.96
C GLN A 47 12.35 17.34 9.84
N ASN A 48 12.51 16.33 8.98
CA ASN A 48 13.55 16.29 7.94
C ASN A 48 12.99 16.06 6.53
N MET A 49 11.68 15.82 6.39
CA MET A 49 11.00 15.65 5.11
C MET A 49 9.57 16.21 5.16
N ASN A 50 8.93 16.38 4.00
CA ASN A 50 7.54 16.82 3.96
C ASN A 50 6.59 15.71 4.49
N VAL A 51 5.35 16.08 4.81
CA VAL A 51 4.35 15.19 5.42
C VAL A 51 4.03 13.97 4.53
N ASP A 52 3.98 14.13 3.20
CA ASP A 52 3.71 13.02 2.28
C ASP A 52 4.87 12.01 2.24
N SER A 53 6.10 12.50 2.14
CA SER A 53 7.31 11.66 2.22
C SER A 53 7.41 10.95 3.55
N ALA A 54 7.14 11.64 4.66
CA ALA A 54 7.12 11.04 6.00
C ALA A 54 6.05 9.95 6.10
N THR A 55 4.86 10.20 5.56
CA THR A 55 3.75 9.23 5.53
C THR A 55 4.13 7.99 4.72
N SER A 56 4.72 8.15 3.53
CA SER A 56 5.18 7.03 2.70
C SER A 56 6.26 6.20 3.42
N TYR A 57 7.29 6.88 3.95
CA TYR A 57 8.36 6.26 4.72
C TYR A 57 7.84 5.44 5.91
N CYS A 58 6.94 6.02 6.71
CA CYS A 58 6.41 5.37 7.90
C CYS A 58 5.52 4.17 7.58
N ASN A 59 4.70 4.27 6.54
CA ASN A 59 3.91 3.13 6.05
C ASN A 59 4.80 2.00 5.50
N CYS A 60 5.96 2.34 4.91
CA CYS A 60 6.95 1.34 4.52
C CYS A 60 7.63 0.69 5.73
N MET A 61 7.98 1.47 6.75
CA MET A 61 8.70 0.98 7.93
C MET A 61 7.85 0.09 8.84
N LEU A 62 6.56 0.41 9.02
CA LEU A 62 5.67 -0.31 9.93
C LEU A 62 5.70 -1.85 9.75
N PRO A 63 5.41 -2.42 8.55
CA PRO A 63 5.41 -3.87 8.39
C PRO A 63 6.79 -4.50 8.62
N LYS A 64 7.89 -3.75 8.37
CA LYS A 64 9.25 -4.24 8.62
C LYS A 64 9.60 -4.25 10.10
N VAL A 65 9.12 -3.25 10.85
CA VAL A 65 9.19 -3.20 12.32
C VAL A 65 8.37 -4.34 12.93
N GLU A 66 7.13 -4.56 12.48
CA GLU A 66 6.29 -5.67 12.95
C GLU A 66 6.93 -7.04 12.70
N ALA A 67 7.61 -7.22 11.57
CA ALA A 67 8.30 -8.46 11.26
C ALA A 67 9.51 -8.70 12.19
N LYS A 68 10.20 -7.63 12.61
CA LYS A 68 11.35 -7.70 13.53
C LYS A 68 10.93 -7.79 15.00
N TYR A 69 9.84 -7.15 15.36
CA TYR A 69 9.27 -7.10 16.69
C TYR A 69 7.81 -7.53 16.64
N PRO A 70 7.53 -8.85 16.58
CA PRO A 70 6.15 -9.34 16.53
C PRO A 70 5.30 -8.91 17.73
N LYS A 71 5.95 -8.56 18.85
CA LYS A 71 5.33 -8.02 20.06
C LYS A 71 5.66 -6.54 20.19
N ILE A 72 4.65 -5.73 20.48
CA ILE A 72 4.81 -4.26 20.58
C ILE A 72 5.75 -3.86 21.72
N GLU A 73 5.76 -4.65 22.80
CA GLU A 73 6.64 -4.43 23.95
C GLU A 73 8.11 -4.52 23.57
N ASP A 74 8.45 -5.36 22.58
CA ASP A 74 9.81 -5.50 22.09
C ASP A 74 10.22 -4.33 21.16
N ALA A 75 9.24 -3.69 20.51
CA ALA A 75 9.48 -2.54 19.63
C ALA A 75 9.95 -1.29 20.41
N GLY A 76 9.68 -1.22 21.71
CA GLY A 76 10.26 -0.21 22.61
C GLY A 76 11.80 -0.27 22.69
N ASN A 77 12.41 -1.38 22.26
CA ASN A 77 13.87 -1.52 22.17
C ASN A 77 14.46 -0.93 20.87
N LEU A 78 13.64 -0.32 20.01
CA LEU A 78 14.10 0.34 18.80
C LEU A 78 14.79 1.69 19.14
N THR A 79 16.02 1.61 19.65
CA THR A 79 16.82 2.79 20.00
C THR A 79 17.57 3.36 18.79
N ALA A 80 18.14 4.55 18.94
CA ALA A 80 18.99 5.15 17.91
C ALA A 80 20.21 4.27 17.56
N GLU A 81 20.76 3.56 18.54
CA GLU A 81 21.86 2.60 18.35
C GLU A 81 21.43 1.41 17.51
N VAL A 82 20.23 0.87 17.76
CA VAL A 82 19.65 -0.21 16.96
C VAL A 82 19.41 0.26 15.52
N LEU A 83 18.83 1.45 15.33
CA LEU A 83 18.62 2.05 14.02
C LEU A 83 19.94 2.34 13.28
N ALA A 84 21.05 2.52 14.00
CA ALA A 84 22.37 2.74 13.41
C ALA A 84 23.07 1.45 12.94
N THR A 85 22.53 0.27 13.25
CA THR A 85 23.08 -1.02 12.79
C THR A 85 22.96 -1.15 11.27
N PRO A 86 23.84 -1.92 10.60
CA PRO A 86 23.80 -2.09 9.14
C PRO A 86 22.46 -2.62 8.61
N GLU A 87 21.83 -3.52 9.36
CA GLU A 87 20.53 -4.09 9.02
C GLU A 87 19.44 -3.01 8.98
N TRP A 88 19.30 -2.21 10.05
CA TRP A 88 18.31 -1.15 10.10
C TRP A 88 18.61 -0.01 9.13
N LYS A 89 19.89 0.35 8.93
CA LYS A 89 20.26 1.33 7.90
C LYS A 89 19.82 0.92 6.51
N LYS A 90 19.96 -0.36 6.15
CA LYS A 90 19.46 -0.89 4.88
C LYS A 90 17.93 -0.77 4.83
N MET A 91 17.25 -1.20 5.88
CA MET A 91 15.78 -1.12 5.97
C MET A 91 15.24 0.30 5.82
N ILE A 92 15.87 1.27 6.49
CA ILE A 92 15.57 2.70 6.40
C ILE A 92 15.84 3.19 4.99
N ALA A 93 17.00 2.88 4.39
CA ALA A 93 17.34 3.28 3.04
C ALA A 93 16.30 2.76 2.03
N ASP A 94 15.88 1.49 2.14
CA ASP A 94 14.84 0.91 1.29
C ASP A 94 13.52 1.70 1.40
N CYS A 95 13.17 2.22 2.57
CA CYS A 95 11.94 2.99 2.79
C CYS A 95 12.08 4.48 2.49
N MET A 96 13.28 5.03 2.51
CA MET A 96 13.60 6.41 2.16
C MET A 96 13.65 6.62 0.64
N GLN A 97 13.86 5.54 -0.11
CA GLN A 97 13.97 5.53 -1.56
C GLN A 97 12.61 5.37 -2.27
N SER A 98 11.50 5.36 -1.54
CA SER A 98 10.17 5.12 -2.14
C SER A 98 9.62 6.33 -2.88
N TRP A 99 8.72 6.04 -3.82
CA TRP A 99 7.93 7.06 -4.53
C TRP A 99 7.09 7.87 -3.54
N THR A 100 7.21 9.20 -3.61
CA THR A 100 6.34 10.08 -2.82
C THR A 100 4.93 10.12 -3.44
N ASN A 101 3.92 10.55 -2.68
CA ASN A 101 2.56 10.76 -3.23
C ASN A 101 2.57 11.72 -4.43
N LYS A 102 3.44 12.74 -4.37
CA LYS A 102 3.64 13.68 -5.46
C LYS A 102 4.18 12.98 -6.71
N ASP A 103 5.21 12.15 -6.57
CA ASP A 103 5.80 11.42 -7.71
C ASP A 103 4.79 10.50 -8.37
N LYS A 104 3.99 9.79 -7.57
CA LYS A 104 2.91 8.94 -8.07
C LYS A 104 1.87 9.75 -8.83
N ALA A 105 1.44 10.88 -8.28
CA ALA A 105 0.48 11.77 -8.92
C ALA A 105 1.03 12.36 -10.23
N ASP A 106 2.30 12.76 -10.25
CA ASP A 106 2.96 13.29 -11.44
C ASP A 106 3.10 12.23 -12.54
N PHE A 107 3.52 11.01 -12.19
CA PHE A 107 3.56 9.88 -13.12
C PHE A 107 2.18 9.57 -13.71
N ILE A 108 1.15 9.45 -12.87
CA ILE A 108 -0.21 9.15 -13.32
C ILE A 108 -0.72 10.27 -14.24
N ARG A 109 -0.52 11.53 -13.87
CA ARG A 109 -0.93 12.70 -14.66
C ARG A 109 -0.29 12.69 -16.05
N GLU A 110 1.02 12.46 -16.13
CA GLU A 110 1.77 12.45 -17.40
C GLU A 110 1.43 11.23 -18.26
N CYS A 111 1.28 10.06 -17.62
CA CYS A 111 0.82 8.86 -18.28
C CYS A 111 -0.58 9.07 -18.89
N ILE A 112 -1.55 9.60 -18.13
CA ILE A 112 -2.92 9.82 -18.62
C ILE A 112 -2.92 10.83 -19.77
N ALA A 113 -2.14 11.92 -19.66
CA ALA A 113 -2.05 12.94 -20.70
C ALA A 113 -1.63 12.35 -22.05
N THR A 114 -0.78 11.31 -22.03
CA THR A 114 -0.31 10.59 -23.21
C THR A 114 -1.30 9.50 -23.65
N ALA A 115 -1.70 8.62 -22.73
CA ALA A 115 -2.50 7.44 -23.01
C ALA A 115 -3.95 7.77 -23.40
N LYS A 116 -4.52 8.89 -22.93
CA LYS A 116 -5.91 9.28 -23.25
C LYS A 116 -6.14 9.49 -24.74
N GLN A 117 -5.09 9.77 -25.52
CA GLN A 117 -5.20 9.95 -26.97
C GLN A 117 -5.59 8.65 -27.70
N SER A 118 -5.21 7.49 -27.16
CA SER A 118 -5.48 6.18 -27.76
C SER A 118 -6.50 5.34 -27.00
N LEU A 119 -6.54 5.46 -25.67
CA LEU A 119 -7.38 4.64 -24.81
C LEU A 119 -8.71 5.30 -24.41
N GLY A 120 -8.81 6.63 -24.53
CA GLY A 120 -9.85 7.42 -23.86
C GLY A 120 -9.55 7.63 -22.38
N GLU A 121 -10.26 8.58 -21.74
CA GLU A 121 -9.93 9.06 -20.39
C GLU A 121 -10.04 7.99 -19.30
N GLU A 122 -11.16 7.25 -19.27
CA GLU A 122 -11.40 6.22 -18.24
C GLU A 122 -10.37 5.08 -18.32
N LYS A 123 -10.12 4.54 -19.53
CA LYS A 123 -9.14 3.46 -19.73
C LYS A 123 -7.71 3.93 -19.51
N ALA A 124 -7.37 5.16 -19.90
CA ALA A 124 -6.06 5.74 -19.63
C ALA A 124 -5.81 5.88 -18.13
N SER A 125 -6.81 6.36 -17.37
CA SER A 125 -6.73 6.43 -15.91
C SER A 125 -6.46 5.06 -15.30
N PHE A 126 -7.25 4.05 -15.68
CA PHE A 126 -7.05 2.67 -15.21
C PHE A 126 -5.65 2.13 -15.53
N TYR A 127 -5.25 2.22 -16.80
CA TYR A 127 -3.95 1.77 -17.29
C TYR A 127 -2.80 2.43 -16.52
N CYS A 128 -2.85 3.76 -16.35
CA CYS A 128 -1.79 4.51 -15.72
C CYS A 128 -1.65 4.26 -14.22
N ASN A 129 -2.77 4.07 -13.51
CA ASN A 129 -2.70 3.65 -12.11
C ASN A 129 -2.10 2.24 -11.97
N CYS A 130 -2.49 1.31 -12.84
CA CYS A 130 -1.90 -0.04 -12.85
C CYS A 130 -0.39 -0.01 -13.15
N MET A 131 0.02 0.77 -14.17
CA MET A 131 1.43 0.91 -14.53
C MET A 131 2.24 1.55 -13.41
N GLN A 132 1.69 2.55 -12.70
CA GLN A 132 2.37 3.20 -11.58
C GLN A 132 2.79 2.16 -10.53
N VAL A 133 1.87 1.27 -10.12
CA VAL A 133 2.15 0.24 -9.12
C VAL A 133 3.23 -0.74 -9.60
N LYS A 134 3.13 -1.23 -10.84
CA LYS A 134 4.11 -2.18 -11.39
C LYS A 134 5.49 -1.56 -11.62
N VAL A 135 5.53 -0.29 -12.02
CA VAL A 135 6.78 0.46 -12.18
C VAL A 135 7.41 0.72 -10.82
N GLU A 136 6.65 1.12 -9.80
CA GLU A 136 7.16 1.29 -8.43
C GLU A 136 7.74 -0.01 -7.85
N GLU A 137 7.09 -1.15 -8.11
CA GLU A 137 7.59 -2.46 -7.68
C GLU A 137 8.91 -2.84 -8.36
N LYS A 138 9.07 -2.50 -9.65
CA LYS A 138 10.27 -2.83 -10.42
C LYS A 138 11.41 -1.82 -10.25
N TYR A 139 11.07 -0.54 -10.05
CA TYR A 139 11.99 0.59 -9.89
C TYR A 139 11.62 1.33 -8.61
N PRO A 140 12.20 0.92 -7.47
CA PRO A 140 11.85 1.46 -6.15
C PRO A 140 11.97 2.98 -6.05
N THR A 141 12.84 3.61 -6.85
CA THR A 141 13.04 5.06 -6.92
C THR A 141 12.55 5.66 -8.24
N VAL A 142 12.19 6.95 -8.21
CA VAL A 142 11.86 7.72 -9.42
C VAL A 142 13.09 7.90 -10.31
N GLU A 143 14.29 8.02 -9.73
CA GLU A 143 15.54 8.14 -10.48
C GLU A 143 15.88 6.86 -11.26
N GLU A 144 15.53 5.68 -10.73
CA GLU A 144 15.65 4.42 -11.47
C GLU A 144 14.60 4.32 -12.57
N ALA A 145 13.36 4.68 -12.28
CA ALA A 145 12.29 4.71 -13.28
C ALA A 145 12.59 5.70 -14.43
N GLY A 146 13.23 6.83 -14.12
CA GLY A 146 13.69 7.81 -15.13
C GLY A 146 14.81 7.31 -16.05
N LYS A 147 15.42 6.15 -15.75
CA LYS A 147 16.43 5.49 -16.59
C LYS A 147 15.84 4.44 -17.52
N ILE A 148 14.52 4.20 -17.46
CA ILE A 148 13.85 3.27 -18.37
C ILE A 148 14.11 3.72 -19.81
N THR A 149 14.74 2.83 -20.58
CA THR A 149 15.06 3.09 -21.99
C THR A 149 13.98 2.53 -22.91
N ASP A 150 13.95 2.98 -24.17
CA ASP A 150 13.06 2.39 -25.18
C ASP A 150 13.29 0.88 -25.33
N SER A 151 14.55 0.42 -25.28
CA SER A 151 14.84 -1.02 -25.35
C SER A 151 14.26 -1.81 -24.18
N GLU A 152 14.22 -1.21 -23.00
CA GLU A 152 13.63 -1.82 -21.82
C GLU A 152 12.10 -1.82 -21.88
N LEU A 153 11.49 -0.75 -22.39
CA LEU A 153 10.06 -0.71 -22.68
C LEU A 153 9.66 -1.81 -23.68
N GLN A 154 10.52 -2.15 -24.64
CA GLN A 154 10.30 -3.24 -25.59
C GLN A 154 10.65 -4.64 -25.05
N SER A 155 11.21 -4.74 -23.84
CA SER A 155 11.53 -6.04 -23.23
C SER A 155 10.25 -6.85 -22.96
N GLU A 156 10.35 -8.18 -23.05
CA GLU A 156 9.22 -9.09 -22.79
C GLU A 156 8.61 -8.85 -21.40
N SER A 157 9.45 -8.61 -20.39
CA SER A 157 9.02 -8.28 -19.04
C SER A 157 8.15 -7.01 -18.99
N PHE A 158 8.56 -5.94 -19.66
CA PHE A 158 7.82 -4.68 -19.63
C PHE A 158 6.57 -4.73 -20.51
N GLN A 159 6.64 -5.38 -21.67
CA GLN A 159 5.49 -5.65 -22.53
C GLN A 159 4.41 -6.48 -21.82
N LYS A 160 4.81 -7.45 -20.99
CA LYS A 160 3.88 -8.18 -20.13
C LYS A 160 3.18 -7.24 -19.14
N MET A 161 3.91 -6.34 -18.48
CA MET A 161 3.30 -5.35 -17.56
C MET A 161 2.28 -4.46 -18.28
N ILE A 162 2.62 -3.96 -19.47
CA ILE A 162 1.71 -3.17 -20.31
C ILE A 162 0.45 -3.97 -20.64
N LYS A 163 0.61 -5.21 -21.12
CA LYS A 163 -0.52 -6.08 -21.47
C LYS A 163 -1.42 -6.36 -20.27
N ASP A 164 -0.82 -6.67 -19.12
CA ASP A 164 -1.55 -6.89 -17.86
C ASP A 164 -2.39 -5.65 -17.52
N CYS A 165 -1.83 -4.44 -17.66
CA CYS A 165 -2.54 -3.19 -17.35
C CYS A 165 -3.53 -2.72 -18.42
N MET A 166 -3.42 -3.19 -19.66
CA MET A 166 -4.39 -2.92 -20.73
C MET A 166 -5.65 -3.79 -20.62
N GLY A 167 -5.56 -4.96 -19.98
CA GLY A 167 -6.60 -5.98 -19.92
C GLY A 167 -7.73 -5.74 -18.92
N GLY A 168 -8.01 -4.48 -18.56
CA GLY A 168 -8.94 -4.11 -17.50
C GLY A 168 -10.29 -4.84 -17.56
N TRP A 169 -10.93 -4.98 -16.40
CA TRP A 169 -12.13 -5.80 -16.27
C TRP A 169 -13.23 -5.29 -17.19
N THR A 170 -13.78 -6.21 -17.98
CA THR A 170 -14.97 -5.94 -18.77
C THR A 170 -16.16 -5.65 -17.87
N GLY A 171 -17.15 -4.88 -18.35
CA GLY A 171 -18.36 -4.63 -17.57
C GLY A 171 -19.07 -5.91 -17.10
N ALA A 172 -18.97 -6.99 -17.87
CA ALA A 172 -19.50 -8.30 -17.49
C ALA A 172 -18.75 -8.89 -16.27
N GLU A 173 -17.42 -8.85 -16.28
CA GLU A 173 -16.58 -9.32 -15.17
C GLU A 173 -16.80 -8.50 -13.90
N LYS A 174 -16.89 -7.17 -14.04
CA LYS A 174 -17.27 -6.26 -12.93
C LYS A 174 -18.62 -6.62 -12.35
N THR A 175 -19.61 -6.90 -13.21
CA THR A 175 -20.96 -7.30 -12.80
C THR A 175 -20.92 -8.63 -12.04
N VAL A 176 -20.17 -9.62 -12.53
CA VAL A 176 -20.01 -10.93 -11.86
C VAL A 176 -19.44 -10.74 -10.46
N PHE A 177 -18.30 -10.06 -10.33
CA PHE A 177 -17.69 -9.81 -9.02
C PHE A 177 -18.62 -9.06 -8.08
N THR A 178 -19.25 -7.99 -8.55
CA THR A 178 -20.11 -7.14 -7.70
C THR A 178 -21.31 -7.93 -7.20
N ASN A 179 -21.94 -8.74 -8.06
CA ASN A 179 -23.05 -9.59 -7.66
C ASN A 179 -22.64 -10.65 -6.63
N ASP A 180 -21.50 -11.32 -6.84
CA ASP A 180 -20.98 -12.33 -5.91
C ASP A 180 -20.58 -11.71 -4.57
N CYS A 181 -19.89 -10.57 -4.60
CA CYS A 181 -19.54 -9.80 -3.43
C CYS A 181 -20.78 -9.38 -2.63
N ILE A 182 -21.80 -8.81 -3.29
CA ILE A 182 -23.03 -8.36 -2.63
C ILE A 182 -23.76 -9.55 -2.00
N LYS A 183 -23.88 -10.66 -2.74
CA LYS A 183 -24.53 -11.88 -2.26
C LYS A 183 -23.91 -12.36 -0.96
N GLU A 184 -22.58 -12.32 -0.83
CA GLU A 184 -21.92 -12.69 0.42
C GLU A 184 -22.06 -11.62 1.50
N ALA A 185 -21.74 -10.36 1.19
CA ALA A 185 -21.71 -9.29 2.17
C ALA A 185 -23.06 -9.17 2.90
N LYS A 186 -24.17 -9.38 2.18
CA LYS A 186 -25.53 -9.44 2.73
C LYS A 186 -25.74 -10.44 3.87
N LYS A 187 -24.86 -11.44 4.04
CA LYS A 187 -24.91 -12.36 5.20
C LYS A 187 -24.59 -11.66 6.52
N THR A 188 -23.90 -10.51 6.49
CA THR A 188 -23.40 -9.81 7.68
C THR A 188 -23.75 -8.32 7.74
N MET A 189 -24.28 -7.74 6.65
CA MET A 189 -24.67 -6.33 6.60
C MET A 189 -25.91 -6.10 5.73
N SER A 190 -26.55 -4.92 5.88
CA SER A 190 -27.72 -4.54 5.08
C SER A 190 -27.40 -4.45 3.58
N ASP A 191 -28.42 -4.60 2.73
CA ASP A 191 -28.33 -4.48 1.27
C ASP A 191 -27.57 -3.23 0.78
N LEU A 192 -27.89 -2.04 1.31
CA LEU A 192 -27.24 -0.79 0.91
C LEU A 192 -25.76 -0.78 1.32
N LYS A 193 -25.46 -1.21 2.56
CA LYS A 193 -24.09 -1.31 3.06
C LYS A 193 -23.26 -2.32 2.25
N ALA A 194 -23.85 -3.44 1.87
CA ALA A 194 -23.21 -4.46 1.03
C ALA A 194 -22.85 -3.91 -0.36
N ARG A 195 -23.74 -3.14 -1.01
CA ARG A 195 -23.45 -2.50 -2.30
C ARG A 195 -22.28 -1.53 -2.20
N ASN A 196 -22.34 -0.57 -1.27
CA ASN A 196 -21.28 0.43 -1.09
C ASN A 196 -19.92 -0.21 -0.80
N TYR A 197 -19.91 -1.25 0.04
CA TYR A 197 -18.72 -2.03 0.35
C TYR A 197 -18.15 -2.71 -0.91
N CYS A 198 -18.98 -3.36 -1.72
CA CYS A 198 -18.55 -4.08 -2.91
C CYS A 198 -18.08 -3.15 -4.03
N ASP A 199 -18.71 -1.99 -4.21
CA ASP A 199 -18.27 -0.96 -5.16
C ASP A 199 -16.88 -0.44 -4.77
N CYS A 200 -16.65 -0.17 -3.47
CA CYS A 200 -15.34 0.19 -2.94
C CYS A 200 -14.31 -0.93 -3.16
N ALA A 201 -14.66 -2.18 -2.84
CA ALA A 201 -13.76 -3.32 -3.00
C ALA A 201 -13.37 -3.54 -4.47
N LEU A 202 -14.33 -3.46 -5.39
CA LEU A 202 -14.10 -3.57 -6.83
C LEU A 202 -13.08 -2.54 -7.28
N SER A 203 -13.27 -1.26 -6.92
CA SER A 203 -12.36 -0.18 -7.31
C SER A 203 -10.91 -0.44 -6.85
N LYS A 204 -10.71 -1.01 -5.67
CA LYS A 204 -9.38 -1.32 -5.13
C LYS A 204 -8.77 -2.59 -5.73
N ILE A 205 -9.59 -3.61 -6.00
CA ILE A 205 -9.16 -4.87 -6.58
C ILE A 205 -8.76 -4.67 -8.03
N GLU A 206 -9.56 -3.95 -8.81
CA GLU A 206 -9.29 -3.66 -10.23
C GLU A 206 -7.91 -3.01 -10.42
N LEU A 207 -7.52 -2.09 -9.53
CA LEU A 207 -6.22 -1.42 -9.58
C LEU A 207 -5.03 -2.37 -9.34
N ARG A 208 -5.25 -3.48 -8.63
CA ARG A 208 -4.19 -4.40 -8.19
C ARG A 208 -4.15 -5.68 -9.01
N LEU A 209 -5.31 -6.17 -9.42
CA LEU A 209 -5.50 -7.36 -10.24
C LEU A 209 -6.22 -6.93 -11.51
N PRO A 210 -5.49 -6.36 -12.47
CA PRO A 210 -6.11 -5.84 -13.68
C PRO A 210 -6.67 -6.96 -14.56
N VAL A 211 -6.31 -8.23 -14.28
CA VAL A 211 -6.83 -9.41 -14.94
C VAL A 211 -7.88 -10.10 -14.06
N PHE A 212 -9.13 -10.16 -14.53
CA PHE A 212 -10.26 -10.73 -13.76
C PHE A 212 -10.02 -12.18 -13.30
N SER A 213 -9.35 -13.00 -14.12
CA SER A 213 -9.04 -14.39 -13.77
C SER A 213 -8.09 -14.53 -12.57
N GLU A 214 -7.35 -13.48 -12.21
CA GLU A 214 -6.55 -13.46 -10.99
C GLU A 214 -7.42 -13.13 -9.76
N ALA A 215 -8.49 -12.37 -9.96
CA ALA A 215 -9.40 -11.94 -8.92
C ALA A 215 -10.57 -12.89 -8.65
N GLN A 216 -10.90 -13.79 -9.58
CA GLN A 216 -11.94 -14.81 -9.37
C GLN A 216 -11.69 -15.68 -8.12
N TYR A 217 -10.43 -15.78 -7.67
CA TYR A 217 -10.05 -16.53 -6.47
C TYR A 217 -10.25 -15.75 -5.16
N LEU A 218 -10.65 -14.48 -5.23
CA LEU A 218 -10.85 -13.59 -4.08
C LEU A 218 -12.27 -13.61 -3.52
N ILE A 219 -13.14 -14.48 -4.05
CA ILE A 219 -14.50 -14.68 -3.56
C ILE A 219 -14.48 -15.14 -2.08
N PRO A 220 -15.48 -14.76 -1.26
CA PRO A 220 -15.29 -14.54 0.17
C PRO A 220 -14.88 -15.70 1.07
N ASP A 221 -15.08 -16.94 0.63
CA ASP A 221 -14.58 -18.11 1.38
C ASP A 221 -13.04 -18.08 1.52
N LYS A 222 -12.33 -17.25 0.72
CA LYS A 222 -10.86 -17.11 0.70
C LYS A 222 -10.34 -15.73 1.13
N ILE A 223 -11.20 -14.83 1.63
CA ILE A 223 -10.84 -13.47 2.11
C ILE A 223 -9.97 -13.47 3.40
N ASN A 224 -9.60 -14.64 3.92
CA ASN A 224 -8.81 -14.74 5.15
C ASN A 224 -7.36 -14.27 5.04
N SER A 225 -6.86 -13.90 3.86
CA SER A 225 -5.55 -13.27 3.74
C SER A 225 -5.55 -11.90 4.47
N PRO A 226 -4.55 -11.64 5.34
CA PRO A 226 -4.42 -10.37 6.08
C PRO A 226 -4.46 -9.13 5.18
N TYR A 227 -3.99 -9.27 3.95
CA TYR A 227 -3.95 -8.20 2.96
C TYR A 227 -5.35 -7.79 2.49
N TRP A 228 -6.20 -8.78 2.18
CA TRP A 228 -7.59 -8.51 1.76
C TRP A 228 -8.39 -7.98 2.93
N LYS A 229 -8.15 -8.47 4.16
CA LYS A 229 -8.77 -7.90 5.36
C LYS A 229 -8.52 -6.40 5.47
N GLN A 230 -7.32 -5.89 5.18
CA GLN A 230 -7.05 -4.45 5.26
C GLN A 230 -7.82 -3.64 4.22
N ILE A 231 -7.85 -4.10 2.97
CA ILE A 231 -8.62 -3.44 1.89
C ILE A 231 -10.11 -3.37 2.24
N LEU A 232 -10.63 -4.45 2.83
CA LEU A 232 -12.04 -4.56 3.19
C LEU A 232 -12.38 -3.78 4.45
N LEU A 233 -11.46 -3.68 5.42
CA LEU A 233 -11.59 -2.79 6.58
C LEU A 233 -11.71 -1.32 6.15
N ASP A 234 -10.93 -0.91 5.15
CA ASP A 234 -11.02 0.45 4.62
C ASP A 234 -12.36 0.74 3.94
N CYS A 235 -13.01 -0.28 3.36
CA CYS A 235 -14.31 -0.15 2.67
C CYS A 235 -15.52 -0.32 3.59
N ASN A 236 -15.33 -0.70 4.86
CA ASN A 236 -16.40 -0.91 5.84
C ASN A 236 -16.60 0.29 6.80
N LYS A 237 -15.91 1.41 6.56
CA LYS A 237 -16.08 2.68 7.26
C LYS A 237 -17.36 3.37 6.78
#